data_AF-A0A849ZFA4-F1
#
_entry.id   AF-A0A849ZFA4-F1
#
_cell.length_a   1.000
_cell.length_b   1.000
_cell.length_c   1.000
_cell.angle_alpha   90.00
_cell.angle_beta   90.00
_cell.angle_gamma   90.00
#
_symmetry.space_group_name_H-M   'P 1'
#
loop_
_entity.id
_entity.type
_entity.pdbx_description
1 polymer ?
#
loop_
_entity_poly.entity_id
_entity_poly.type
_entity_poly.pdbx_seq_one_letter_code
_entity_poly.pdbx_strand_id
1 'polypeptide(L)'
;MPQLDSLLRIVDAQGADELRLGSDKNPSMFSASTPKRLTIPPTSTATLLELFGELLDDSRRALLERHGRVELVHEAQKLGPWTVIVTKRPGADLTIDAVVRRGSKAPAAPEPQPQAPAAPPPDVKADRTAPQADAPATPLAPQPNALPPLDATPGPAVLAAALAELVTRAVALGATDLHLADREPPTVRIHGRLQSLGAALAEPLASLLDSVLSPSARQRLHTRASCDLGIDLPGGGRARVNVFRTSRGLAAAIRFLPRVPRAVEELGFPVAIDDLAMLSNGLVLTTGVTGSGKSTTLAALASAALQRRSIVLVSLEDPIEYVFEPGPSSLVRQRQIGREVPDFQSGLRDALREDPDVILVGEMRDPESIALALTAAETGHLVLASLHSRSAATAVDRIVDAMPGERQTQIRIQLADALRAVVAQRLLPREDGGRVLVVEVLRASAAVSNAIREGKTSTLRSAMQSGKSAGMIPLERCLADLVRRRAISMETARHAADDPAALQQYLTEKSSL
;
A
#
# COMPACT_ATOMS: atom_id res chain seq x y z
N MET A 1 13.98 27.11 -30.66
CA MET A 1 14.03 27.89 -29.40
C MET A 1 13.15 29.14 -29.27
N PRO A 2 12.92 29.99 -30.30
CA PRO A 2 12.32 31.33 -30.07
C PRO A 2 10.87 31.29 -29.57
N GLN A 3 10.13 30.20 -29.82
CA GLN A 3 8.76 30.04 -29.37
C GLN A 3 8.68 29.74 -27.86
N LEU A 4 9.50 28.83 -27.33
CA LEU A 4 9.57 28.56 -25.89
C LEU A 4 10.07 29.79 -25.13
N ASP A 5 11.10 30.47 -25.64
CA ASP A 5 11.60 31.72 -25.04
C ASP A 5 10.57 32.86 -25.08
N SER A 6 9.70 32.89 -26.10
CA SER A 6 8.58 33.85 -26.16
C SER A 6 7.52 33.55 -25.10
N LEU A 7 7.19 32.28 -24.89
CA LEU A 7 6.27 31.86 -23.84
C LEU A 7 6.84 32.14 -22.45
N LEU A 8 8.11 31.82 -22.22
CA LEU A 8 8.78 32.09 -20.93
C LEU A 8 8.89 33.59 -20.63
N ARG A 9 9.05 34.45 -21.64
CA ARG A 9 8.96 35.91 -21.47
C ARG A 9 7.57 36.37 -21.02
N ILE A 10 6.49 35.75 -21.53
CA ILE A 10 5.13 36.07 -21.09
C ILE A 10 4.91 35.59 -19.64
N VAL A 11 5.41 34.41 -19.29
CA VAL A 11 5.32 33.85 -17.93
C VAL A 11 6.07 34.73 -16.93
N ASP A 12 7.30 35.14 -17.26
CA ASP A 12 8.12 36.02 -16.42
C ASP A 12 7.50 37.43 -16.29
N ALA A 13 7.01 38.02 -17.39
CA ALA A 13 6.34 39.32 -17.37
C ALA A 13 5.05 39.34 -16.50
N GLN A 14 4.41 38.18 -16.32
CA GLN A 14 3.24 38.02 -15.44
C GLN A 14 3.63 37.58 -14.02
N GLY A 15 4.93 37.53 -13.70
CA GLY A 15 5.47 37.15 -12.39
C GLY A 15 5.18 35.71 -12.01
N ALA A 16 5.07 34.81 -12.98
CA ALA A 16 4.93 33.37 -12.77
C ALA A 16 6.31 32.69 -12.79
N ASP A 17 6.44 31.58 -12.06
CA ASP A 17 7.67 30.77 -11.94
C ASP A 17 7.52 29.36 -12.53
N GLU A 18 6.32 28.99 -12.97
CA GLU A 18 6.01 27.70 -13.55
C GLU A 18 5.00 27.83 -14.70
N LEU A 19 5.25 27.10 -15.80
CA LEU A 19 4.36 26.92 -16.94
C LEU A 19 4.05 25.43 -17.11
N ARG A 20 2.76 25.09 -17.27
CA ARG A 20 2.29 23.74 -17.58
C ARG A 20 1.62 23.72 -18.94
N LEU A 21 2.07 22.81 -19.78
CA LEU A 21 1.56 22.57 -21.12
C LEU A 21 1.13 21.11 -21.22
N GLY A 22 0.03 20.85 -21.91
CA GLY A 22 -0.45 19.49 -22.12
C GLY A 22 -1.17 19.38 -23.44
N SER A 23 -0.98 18.26 -24.14
CA SER A 23 -1.68 17.94 -25.39
C SER A 23 -3.18 18.16 -25.25
N ASP A 24 -3.73 19.06 -26.07
CA ASP A 24 -5.16 19.36 -26.17
C ASP A 24 -5.76 19.97 -24.88
N LYS A 25 -4.92 20.58 -24.04
CA LYS A 25 -5.31 21.33 -22.84
C LYS A 25 -4.92 22.80 -22.95
N ASN A 26 -5.65 23.65 -22.23
CA ASN A 26 -5.28 25.06 -22.09
C ASN A 26 -3.97 25.16 -21.29
N PRO A 27 -2.96 25.89 -21.79
CA PRO A 27 -1.78 26.25 -21.01
C PRO A 27 -2.15 26.92 -19.69
N SER A 28 -1.44 26.58 -18.62
CA SER A 28 -1.61 27.20 -17.30
C SER A 28 -0.25 27.61 -16.75
N MET A 29 -0.21 28.70 -15.98
CA MET A 29 1.01 29.14 -15.29
C MET A 29 0.73 29.39 -13.82
N PHE A 30 1.77 29.29 -13.00
CA PHE A 30 1.69 29.39 -11.55
C PHE A 30 2.76 30.33 -11.03
N SER A 31 2.50 30.91 -9.86
CA SER A 31 3.46 31.67 -9.04
C SER A 31 3.42 31.09 -7.63
N ALA A 32 4.51 30.49 -7.14
CA ALA A 32 4.54 29.82 -5.84
C ALA A 32 3.35 28.85 -5.64
N SER A 33 3.06 28.03 -6.66
CA SER A 33 1.91 27.09 -6.71
C SER A 33 0.50 27.72 -6.78
N THR A 34 0.38 29.05 -6.87
CA THR A 34 -0.90 29.74 -7.08
C THR A 34 -1.16 29.95 -8.58
N PRO A 35 -2.30 29.50 -9.14
CA PRO A 35 -2.58 29.65 -10.58
C PRO A 35 -2.74 31.11 -10.99
N LYS A 36 -2.16 31.48 -12.12
CA LYS A 36 -2.29 32.80 -12.76
C LYS A 36 -2.97 32.70 -14.11
N ARG A 37 -3.71 33.74 -14.49
CA ARG A 37 -4.51 33.76 -15.72
C ARG A 37 -3.61 33.80 -16.96
N LEU A 38 -3.55 32.70 -17.69
CA LEU A 38 -2.90 32.61 -19.00
C LEU A 38 -3.97 32.40 -20.06
N THR A 39 -4.04 33.29 -21.05
CA THR A 39 -5.03 33.17 -22.14
C THR A 39 -4.30 32.85 -23.43
N ILE A 40 -4.01 31.56 -23.62
CA ILE A 40 -3.41 31.00 -24.84
C ILE A 40 -4.34 29.87 -25.31
N PRO A 41 -4.61 29.73 -26.62
CA PRO A 41 -5.41 28.62 -27.14
C PRO A 41 -4.83 27.25 -26.76
N PRO A 42 -5.67 26.20 -26.68
CA PRO A 42 -5.22 24.84 -26.40
C PRO A 42 -4.13 24.43 -27.39
N THR A 43 -3.06 23.83 -26.87
CA THR A 43 -1.90 23.47 -27.68
C THR A 43 -2.02 22.02 -28.15
N SER A 44 -2.01 21.80 -29.46
CA SER A 44 -2.10 20.45 -30.02
C SER A 44 -0.84 19.62 -29.69
N THR A 45 -0.96 18.30 -29.71
CA THR A 45 0.20 17.39 -29.55
C THR A 45 1.32 17.68 -30.54
N ALA A 46 0.99 17.96 -31.81
CA ALA A 46 1.97 18.30 -32.83
C ALA A 46 2.72 19.60 -32.49
N THR A 47 2.00 20.61 -32.01
CA THR A 47 2.58 21.90 -31.61
C THR A 47 3.48 21.75 -30.37
N LEU A 48 3.15 20.88 -29.42
CA LEU A 48 4.02 20.61 -28.27
C LEU A 48 5.29 19.87 -28.67
N LEU A 49 5.18 18.88 -29.56
CA LEU A 49 6.35 18.17 -30.07
C LEU A 49 7.27 19.07 -30.89
N GLU A 50 6.71 20.05 -31.61
CA GLU A 50 7.48 21.10 -32.29
C GLU A 50 8.15 22.04 -31.27
N LEU A 51 7.41 22.48 -30.26
CA LEU A 51 7.90 23.38 -29.20
C LEU A 51 9.08 22.78 -28.41
N PHE A 52 9.02 21.48 -28.12
CA PHE A 52 10.06 20.74 -27.41
C PHE A 52 10.99 19.96 -28.34
N GLY A 53 10.85 20.09 -29.66
CA GLY A 53 11.51 19.24 -30.65
C GLY A 53 13.03 19.30 -30.59
N GLU A 54 13.60 20.49 -30.40
CA GLU A 54 15.06 20.69 -30.25
C GLU A 54 15.58 20.24 -28.88
N LEU A 55 14.70 20.16 -27.85
CA LEU A 55 15.06 19.68 -26.51
C LEU A 55 14.96 18.15 -26.40
N LEU A 56 14.07 17.53 -27.19
CA LEU A 56 13.84 16.10 -27.30
C LEU A 56 14.57 15.51 -28.52
N ASP A 57 15.89 15.44 -28.44
CA ASP A 57 16.71 14.67 -29.39
C ASP A 57 16.36 13.17 -29.37
N ASP A 58 16.88 12.41 -30.33
CA ASP A 58 16.54 10.98 -30.48
C ASP A 58 16.86 10.14 -29.23
N SER A 59 17.93 10.49 -28.50
CA SER A 59 18.30 9.84 -27.24
C SER A 59 17.26 10.12 -26.15
N ARG A 60 16.82 11.37 -26.02
CA ARG A 60 15.80 11.78 -25.05
C ARG A 60 14.41 11.28 -25.43
N ARG A 61 14.08 11.16 -26.71
CA ARG A 61 12.84 10.50 -27.14
C ARG A 61 12.84 9.02 -26.73
N ALA A 62 13.97 8.33 -26.90
CA ALA A 62 14.12 6.96 -26.43
C ALA A 62 14.00 6.84 -24.90
N LEU A 63 14.54 7.81 -24.15
CA LEU A 63 14.36 7.87 -22.68
C LEU A 63 12.90 8.15 -22.30
N LEU A 64 12.21 9.05 -23.01
CA LEU A 64 10.81 9.37 -22.79
C LEU A 64 9.91 8.17 -23.07
N GLU A 65 10.20 7.40 -24.12
CA GLU A 65 9.52 6.13 -24.42
C GLU A 65 9.78 5.05 -23.36
N ARG A 66 11.03 4.92 -22.90
CA ARG A 66 11.44 3.86 -21.96
C ARG A 66 11.03 4.14 -20.51
N HIS A 67 11.05 5.40 -20.10
CA HIS A 67 10.87 5.81 -18.70
C HIS A 67 9.61 6.66 -18.47
N GLY A 68 8.89 7.04 -19.53
CA GLY A 68 7.69 7.87 -19.45
C GLY A 68 7.94 9.33 -19.05
N ARG A 69 9.20 9.71 -18.76
CA ARG A 69 9.59 11.03 -18.28
C ARG A 69 11.03 11.37 -18.66
N VAL A 70 11.26 12.62 -19.04
CA VAL A 70 12.60 13.22 -19.21
C VAL A 70 12.63 14.58 -18.53
N GLU A 71 13.75 14.90 -17.89
CA GLU A 71 14.01 16.18 -17.24
C GLU A 71 15.30 16.79 -17.77
N LEU A 72 15.29 18.09 -18.06
CA LEU A 72 16.39 18.80 -18.68
C LEU A 72 16.38 20.28 -18.30
N VAL A 73 17.49 20.97 -18.51
CA VAL A 73 17.61 22.42 -18.27
C VAL A 73 17.65 23.15 -19.61
N HIS A 74 16.79 24.15 -19.77
CA HIS A 74 16.72 25.06 -20.90
C HIS A 74 17.21 26.45 -20.47
N GLU A 75 18.26 26.96 -21.12
CA GLU A 75 18.78 28.30 -20.88
C GLU A 75 18.01 29.31 -21.72
N ALA A 76 17.03 29.97 -21.10
CA ALA A 76 16.17 30.94 -21.78
C ALA A 76 16.90 32.29 -21.95
N GLN A 77 16.89 32.83 -23.17
CA GLN A 77 17.59 34.08 -23.47
C GLN A 77 17.14 35.21 -22.54
N LYS A 78 18.10 35.80 -21.81
CA LYS A 78 17.91 36.90 -20.85
C LYS A 78 17.03 36.57 -19.62
N LEU A 79 16.58 35.33 -19.45
CA LEU A 79 15.75 34.88 -18.31
C LEU A 79 16.45 33.86 -17.40
N GLY A 80 17.55 33.25 -17.86
CA GLY A 80 18.33 32.27 -17.11
C GLY A 80 17.79 30.83 -17.24
N PRO A 81 18.23 29.90 -16.38
CA PRO A 81 17.90 28.48 -16.51
C PRO A 81 16.46 28.17 -16.11
N TRP A 82 15.80 27.34 -16.91
CA TRP A 82 14.51 26.74 -16.61
C TRP A 82 14.62 25.22 -16.65
N THR A 83 14.10 24.54 -15.63
CA THR A 83 13.95 23.09 -15.64
C THR A 83 12.71 22.71 -16.42
N VAL A 84 12.88 21.93 -17.49
CA VAL A 84 11.82 21.41 -18.35
C VAL A 84 11.66 19.92 -18.05
N ILE A 85 10.47 19.52 -17.63
CA ILE A 85 10.09 18.15 -17.38
C ILE A 85 9.05 17.77 -18.42
N VAL A 86 9.32 16.76 -19.24
CA VAL A 86 8.37 16.21 -20.21
C VAL A 86 7.96 14.82 -19.76
N THR A 87 6.66 14.54 -19.75
CA THR A 87 6.06 13.26 -19.38
C THR A 87 5.16 12.75 -20.49
N LYS A 88 5.29 11.46 -20.85
CA LYS A 88 4.43 10.79 -21.81
C LYS A 88 3.15 10.33 -21.11
N ARG A 89 1.98 10.55 -21.71
CA ARG A 89 0.73 9.99 -21.17
C ARG A 89 0.58 8.51 -21.58
N PRO A 90 -0.07 7.67 -20.75
CA PRO A 90 -0.39 6.29 -21.12
C PRO A 90 -1.42 6.26 -22.28
N GLY A 91 -1.08 5.59 -23.39
CA GLY A 91 -1.93 5.47 -24.59
C GLY A 91 -1.13 5.16 -25.87
N ALA A 92 -1.80 4.84 -26.99
CA ALA A 92 -1.17 4.44 -28.25
C ALA A 92 -0.54 5.60 -29.05
N ASP A 93 -0.82 6.85 -28.68
CA ASP A 93 -0.32 8.06 -29.36
C ASP A 93 0.70 8.83 -28.49
N LEU A 94 1.65 9.50 -29.15
CA LEU A 94 2.76 10.26 -28.56
C LEU A 94 2.32 11.56 -27.87
N THR A 95 1.35 11.48 -26.96
CA THR A 95 0.81 12.63 -26.21
C THR A 95 1.71 12.95 -25.02
N ILE A 96 2.03 14.23 -24.84
CA ILE A 96 2.98 14.70 -23.82
C ILE A 96 2.37 15.79 -22.95
N ASP A 97 2.76 15.79 -21.68
CA ASP A 97 2.58 16.89 -20.74
C ASP A 97 3.96 17.43 -20.36
N ALA A 98 4.11 18.74 -20.29
CA ALA A 98 5.36 19.41 -19.95
C ALA A 98 5.17 20.40 -18.81
N VAL A 99 6.09 20.38 -17.86
CA VAL A 99 6.19 21.33 -16.74
C VAL A 99 7.52 22.06 -16.85
N VAL A 100 7.48 23.38 -16.97
CA VAL A 100 8.65 24.24 -17.11
C VAL A 100 8.73 25.16 -15.90
N ARG A 101 9.81 25.05 -15.11
CA ARG A 101 10.01 25.76 -13.84
C ARG A 101 11.27 26.60 -13.85
N ARG A 102 11.25 27.76 -13.22
CA ARG A 102 12.45 28.59 -13.08
C ARG A 102 13.46 27.86 -12.19
N GLY A 103 14.66 27.61 -12.71
CA GLY A 103 15.73 26.96 -11.96
C GLY A 103 16.47 27.95 -11.05
N SER A 104 16.85 27.52 -9.85
CA SER A 104 17.91 28.20 -9.09
C SER A 104 19.26 27.81 -9.71
N LYS A 105 20.11 28.82 -10.00
CA LYS A 105 21.45 28.70 -10.59
C LYS A 105 22.19 27.43 -10.12
N ALA A 106 22.54 26.54 -11.05
CA ALA A 106 23.31 25.33 -10.75
C ALA A 106 24.72 25.68 -10.22
N PRO A 107 25.30 24.89 -9.29
CA PRO A 107 26.71 25.04 -8.93
C PRO A 107 27.58 24.72 -10.14
N ALA A 108 28.63 25.50 -10.34
CA ALA A 108 29.62 25.26 -11.39
C ALA A 108 30.26 23.87 -11.25
N ALA A 109 30.47 23.19 -12.38
CA ALA A 109 31.22 21.95 -12.43
C ALA A 109 32.63 22.15 -11.83
N PRO A 110 33.16 21.18 -11.07
CA PRO A 110 34.52 21.30 -10.56
C PRO A 110 35.52 21.21 -11.71
N GLU A 111 36.36 22.25 -11.84
CA GLU A 111 37.56 22.23 -12.70
C GLU A 111 38.55 21.14 -12.23
N PRO A 112 39.28 20.50 -13.15
CA PRO A 112 40.29 19.51 -12.80
C PRO A 112 41.53 20.20 -12.21
N GLN A 113 41.81 19.98 -10.93
CA GLN A 113 43.05 20.46 -10.31
C GLN A 113 44.22 19.48 -10.53
N PRO A 114 45.47 19.99 -10.63
CA PRO A 114 46.62 19.24 -11.11
C PRO A 114 47.22 18.34 -10.02
N GLN A 115 47.70 17.15 -10.41
CA GLN A 115 48.50 16.28 -9.55
C GLN A 115 49.92 16.82 -9.38
N ALA A 116 50.40 16.90 -8.12
CA ALA A 116 51.82 16.90 -7.75
C ALA A 116 51.96 16.53 -6.24
N PRO A 117 53.13 16.08 -5.77
CA PRO A 117 53.59 14.71 -5.75
C PRO A 117 53.66 14.10 -4.33
N ALA A 118 53.84 12.78 -4.26
CA ALA A 118 53.93 12.01 -3.01
C ALA A 118 55.18 12.34 -2.18
N ALA A 119 55.03 12.33 -0.85
CA ALA A 119 56.10 12.34 0.14
C ALA A 119 55.67 11.54 1.41
N PRO A 120 56.63 11.02 2.20
CA PRO A 120 56.65 9.65 2.77
C PRO A 120 56.00 9.52 4.16
N PRO A 121 55.85 8.30 4.72
CA PRO A 121 55.14 8.11 5.98
C PRO A 121 56.06 8.39 7.19
N PRO A 122 55.50 8.83 8.33
CA PRO A 122 56.17 8.69 9.61
C PRO A 122 55.42 7.78 10.58
N ASP A 123 56.21 7.33 11.55
CA ASP A 123 56.03 6.19 12.46
C ASP A 123 55.00 6.34 13.59
N VAL A 124 54.69 5.16 14.14
CA VAL A 124 53.95 4.84 15.36
C VAL A 124 54.49 5.56 16.61
N LYS A 125 53.59 6.10 17.45
CA LYS A 125 53.61 5.96 18.93
C LYS A 125 52.31 6.44 19.60
N ALA A 126 51.96 5.75 20.68
CA ALA A 126 50.78 5.91 21.53
C ALA A 126 50.86 7.11 22.49
N ASP A 127 49.72 7.70 22.91
CA ASP A 127 49.16 7.60 24.27
C ASP A 127 47.80 8.33 24.42
N ARG A 128 47.11 7.98 25.51
CA ARG A 128 45.73 8.23 26.00
C ARG A 128 45.20 9.68 26.04
N THR A 129 43.87 9.83 25.85
CA THR A 129 42.83 10.32 26.82
C THR A 129 41.56 10.83 26.10
N ALA A 130 40.37 10.59 26.67
CA ALA A 130 39.02 11.02 26.20
C ALA A 130 38.58 12.35 26.87
N PRO A 131 37.34 12.92 26.73
CA PRO A 131 36.16 12.63 25.87
C PRO A 131 35.45 13.88 25.25
N GLN A 132 34.27 13.68 24.63
CA GLN A 132 33.20 14.67 24.21
C GLN A 132 33.39 15.35 22.84
N ALA A 133 32.38 15.60 21.98
CA ALA A 133 30.92 15.55 22.06
C ALA A 133 30.32 15.28 20.65
N ASP A 134 29.21 14.54 20.58
CA ASP A 134 28.43 14.27 19.37
C ASP A 134 27.14 15.11 19.34
N ALA A 135 26.85 15.75 18.20
CA ALA A 135 25.51 16.10 17.69
C ALA A 135 25.63 16.76 16.29
N PRO A 136 24.59 16.73 15.41
CA PRO A 136 23.49 15.77 15.28
C PRO A 136 23.41 15.16 13.86
N ALA A 137 22.97 13.90 13.77
CA ALA A 137 22.55 13.30 12.50
C ALA A 137 21.12 13.75 12.13
N THR A 138 20.96 14.28 10.92
CA THR A 138 19.68 14.64 10.32
C THR A 138 18.80 13.38 10.13
N PRO A 139 17.50 13.39 10.51
CA PRO A 139 16.65 12.22 10.32
C PRO A 139 16.27 12.07 8.84
N LEU A 140 16.60 10.91 8.23
CA LEU A 140 15.97 10.48 6.98
C LEU A 140 14.49 10.19 7.25
N ALA A 141 13.60 10.89 6.54
CA ALA A 141 12.18 10.58 6.51
C ALA A 141 11.95 9.16 5.91
N PRO A 142 11.05 8.33 6.49
CA PRO A 142 10.72 7.03 5.93
C PRO A 142 9.86 7.22 4.67
N GLN A 143 10.38 6.83 3.51
CA GLN A 143 9.55 6.67 2.31
C GLN A 143 8.67 5.41 2.47
N PRO A 144 7.37 5.49 2.15
CA PRO A 144 6.51 4.32 2.17
C PRO A 144 6.93 3.36 1.05
N ASN A 145 7.43 2.18 1.42
CA ASN A 145 7.61 1.04 0.52
C ASN A 145 6.24 0.59 -0.01
N ALA A 146 5.75 1.23 -1.07
CA ALA A 146 4.68 0.69 -1.89
C ALA A 146 5.29 -0.40 -2.78
N LEU A 147 4.87 -1.66 -2.56
CA LEU A 147 5.18 -2.75 -3.48
C LEU A 147 4.56 -2.42 -4.86
N PRO A 148 5.25 -2.69 -5.97
CA PRO A 148 4.64 -2.60 -7.30
C PRO A 148 3.48 -3.62 -7.43
N PRO A 149 2.44 -3.33 -8.23
CA PRO A 149 1.29 -4.22 -8.41
C PRO A 149 1.73 -5.61 -8.88
N LEU A 150 1.10 -6.64 -8.33
CA LEU A 150 1.34 -8.04 -8.71
C LEU A 150 0.70 -8.30 -10.08
N ASP A 151 1.50 -8.78 -11.04
CA ASP A 151 0.96 -9.11 -12.37
C ASP A 151 -0.05 -10.25 -12.33
N ALA A 152 -0.99 -10.22 -13.29
CA ALA A 152 -1.68 -11.39 -13.80
C ALA A 152 -0.72 -12.57 -14.01
N THR A 153 -0.83 -13.61 -13.19
CA THR A 153 -0.43 -14.95 -13.61
C THR A 153 -1.45 -15.43 -14.66
N PRO A 154 -1.03 -15.85 -15.86
CA PRO A 154 -1.96 -16.31 -16.90
C PRO A 154 -2.61 -17.62 -16.46
N GLY A 155 -3.92 -17.60 -16.15
CA GLY A 155 -4.72 -18.78 -15.81
C GLY A 155 -4.14 -19.65 -14.69
N PRO A 156 -4.72 -20.83 -14.40
CA PRO A 156 -4.07 -21.83 -13.56
C PRO A 156 -2.90 -22.42 -14.35
N ALA A 157 -1.73 -21.80 -14.27
CA ALA A 157 -0.52 -22.42 -14.77
C ALA A 157 -0.29 -23.71 -13.97
N VAL A 158 -0.38 -24.85 -14.66
CA VAL A 158 -0.02 -26.15 -14.07
C VAL A 158 1.45 -26.06 -13.71
N LEU A 159 1.74 -26.04 -12.40
CA LEU A 159 3.09 -26.07 -11.87
C LEU A 159 3.85 -27.21 -12.53
N ALA A 160 5.09 -26.96 -12.95
CA ALA A 160 5.99 -28.02 -13.39
C ALA A 160 5.99 -29.15 -12.35
N ALA A 161 5.93 -30.41 -12.80
CA ALA A 161 5.69 -31.56 -11.92
C ALA A 161 6.64 -31.61 -10.71
N ALA A 162 7.93 -31.32 -10.93
CA ALA A 162 8.94 -31.29 -9.88
C ALA A 162 8.70 -30.14 -8.85
N LEU A 163 8.27 -28.96 -9.31
CA LEU A 163 7.91 -27.87 -8.42
C LEU A 163 6.62 -28.18 -7.64
N ALA A 164 5.63 -28.79 -8.30
CA ALA A 164 4.40 -29.23 -7.67
C ALA A 164 4.67 -30.24 -6.55
N GLU A 165 5.55 -31.23 -6.77
CA GLU A 165 5.93 -32.22 -5.77
C GLU A 165 6.60 -31.58 -4.54
N LEU A 166 7.56 -30.67 -4.75
CA LEU A 166 8.22 -29.95 -3.66
C LEU A 166 7.23 -29.11 -2.85
N VAL A 167 6.33 -28.42 -3.53
CA VAL A 167 5.25 -27.64 -2.91
C VAL A 167 4.33 -28.54 -2.10
N THR A 168 3.81 -29.62 -2.68
CA THR A 168 2.90 -30.55 -2.00
C THR A 168 3.55 -31.17 -0.77
N ARG A 169 4.82 -31.56 -0.87
CA ARG A 169 5.59 -32.09 0.26
C ARG A 169 5.78 -31.04 1.36
N ALA A 170 6.12 -29.80 1.01
CA ALA A 170 6.29 -28.72 1.97
C ALA A 170 4.97 -28.38 2.70
N VAL A 171 3.85 -28.33 1.98
CA VAL A 171 2.51 -28.12 2.58
C VAL A 171 2.14 -29.28 3.50
N ALA A 172 2.38 -30.53 3.10
CA ALA A 172 2.09 -31.72 3.93
C ALA A 172 2.89 -31.74 5.25
N LEU A 173 4.08 -31.12 5.26
CA LEU A 173 4.90 -30.96 6.47
C LEU A 173 4.48 -29.78 7.35
N GLY A 174 3.46 -29.02 6.96
CA GLY A 174 3.01 -27.82 7.69
C GLY A 174 3.99 -26.65 7.61
N ALA A 175 4.78 -26.56 6.53
CA ALA A 175 5.73 -25.46 6.34
C ALA A 175 5.02 -24.12 6.09
N THR A 176 5.61 -23.02 6.58
CA THR A 176 5.16 -21.65 6.29
C THR A 176 5.81 -21.11 5.02
N ASP A 177 7.05 -21.51 4.75
CA ASP A 177 7.84 -21.05 3.61
C ASP A 177 8.63 -22.22 3.02
N LEU A 178 8.81 -22.21 1.70
CA LEU A 178 9.69 -23.07 0.92
C LEU A 178 10.73 -22.20 0.20
N HIS A 179 12.00 -22.48 0.44
CA HIS A 179 13.14 -21.79 -0.16
C HIS A 179 13.82 -22.71 -1.17
N LEU A 180 14.00 -22.20 -2.38
CA LEU A 180 14.67 -22.88 -3.48
C LEU A 180 15.83 -22.01 -3.96
N ALA A 181 16.98 -22.60 -4.25
CA ALA A 181 18.10 -21.90 -4.85
C ALA A 181 18.92 -22.87 -5.72
N ASP A 182 19.50 -22.35 -6.80
CA ASP A 182 20.36 -23.14 -7.67
C ASP A 182 21.46 -23.85 -6.87
N ARG A 183 21.60 -25.16 -7.08
CA ARG A 183 22.64 -26.02 -6.46
C ARG A 183 22.56 -26.11 -4.93
N GLU A 184 21.46 -25.69 -4.32
CA GLU A 184 21.21 -25.84 -2.89
C GLU A 184 20.01 -26.77 -2.65
N PRO A 185 19.93 -27.44 -1.48
CA PRO A 185 18.81 -28.29 -1.15
C PRO A 185 17.53 -27.47 -0.90
N PRO A 186 16.36 -27.92 -1.38
CA PRO A 186 15.08 -27.31 -1.02
C PRO A 186 14.94 -27.25 0.49
N THR A 187 14.65 -26.07 1.03
CA THR A 187 14.63 -25.84 2.47
C THR A 187 13.28 -25.28 2.87
N VAL A 188 12.62 -25.89 3.85
CA VAL A 188 11.33 -25.43 4.38
C VAL A 188 11.49 -24.74 5.71
N ARG A 189 10.57 -23.85 6.05
CA ARG A 189 10.44 -23.26 7.38
C ARG A 189 9.24 -23.88 8.10
N ILE A 190 9.48 -24.57 9.22
CA ILE A 190 8.44 -25.17 10.06
C ILE A 190 8.63 -24.64 11.49
N HIS A 191 7.59 -24.06 12.08
CA HIS A 191 7.64 -23.42 13.41
C HIS A 191 8.84 -22.46 13.58
N GLY A 192 9.14 -21.69 12.53
CA GLY A 192 10.24 -20.71 12.50
C GLY A 192 11.62 -21.28 12.21
N ARG A 193 11.82 -22.60 12.22
CA ARG A 193 13.11 -23.26 11.98
C ARG A 193 13.25 -23.72 10.54
N LEU A 194 14.45 -23.61 9.97
CA LEU A 194 14.78 -24.09 8.63
C LEU A 194 15.14 -25.57 8.66
N GLN A 195 14.57 -26.34 7.74
CA GLN A 195 14.82 -27.77 7.58
C GLN A 195 15.01 -28.11 6.10
N SER A 196 16.12 -28.78 5.77
CA SER A 196 16.38 -29.28 4.41
C SER A 196 15.47 -30.47 4.07
N LEU A 197 14.96 -30.52 2.85
CA LEU A 197 14.14 -31.62 2.32
C LEU A 197 14.95 -32.72 1.61
N GLY A 198 16.28 -32.58 1.52
CA GLY A 198 17.14 -33.61 0.94
C GLY A 198 18.35 -33.05 0.20
N ALA A 199 18.62 -33.61 -0.99
CA ALA A 199 19.70 -33.21 -1.86
C ALA A 199 19.41 -31.89 -2.59
N ALA A 200 20.45 -31.33 -3.23
CA ALA A 200 20.32 -30.16 -4.09
C ALA A 200 19.35 -30.40 -5.26
N LEU A 201 18.79 -29.31 -5.78
CA LEU A 201 17.94 -29.34 -6.97
C LEU A 201 18.67 -30.03 -8.14
N ALA A 202 18.02 -31.01 -8.75
CA ALA A 202 18.58 -31.78 -9.87
C ALA A 202 18.61 -30.97 -11.18
N GLU A 203 17.65 -30.07 -11.36
CA GLU A 203 17.52 -29.17 -12.51
C GLU A 203 17.73 -27.71 -12.09
N PRO A 204 18.14 -26.82 -13.02
CA PRO A 204 18.22 -25.39 -12.74
C PRO A 204 16.88 -24.83 -12.25
N LEU A 205 16.91 -23.92 -11.27
CA LEU A 205 15.69 -23.32 -10.71
C LEU A 205 14.86 -22.58 -11.76
N ALA A 206 15.51 -22.04 -12.80
CA ALA A 206 14.82 -21.42 -13.92
C ALA A 206 13.84 -22.37 -14.61
N SER A 207 14.21 -23.65 -14.79
CA SER A 207 13.36 -24.67 -15.40
C SER A 207 12.14 -25.02 -14.52
N LEU A 208 12.35 -25.13 -13.21
CA LEU A 208 11.26 -25.35 -12.24
C LEU A 208 10.25 -24.19 -12.25
N LEU A 209 10.72 -22.96 -12.44
CA LEU A 209 9.91 -21.75 -12.42
C LEU A 209 9.33 -21.38 -13.79
N ASP A 210 9.60 -22.13 -14.86
CA ASP A 210 9.24 -21.71 -16.22
C ASP A 210 7.72 -21.55 -16.41
N SER A 211 6.95 -22.46 -15.82
CA SER A 211 5.47 -22.42 -15.81
C SER A 211 4.91 -21.25 -14.99
N VAL A 212 5.70 -20.72 -14.05
CA VAL A 212 5.26 -19.73 -13.06
C VAL A 212 5.64 -18.30 -13.48
N LEU A 213 6.76 -18.15 -14.19
CA LEU A 213 7.27 -16.86 -14.63
C LEU A 213 6.64 -16.42 -15.96
N SER A 214 5.62 -15.56 -15.87
CA SER A 214 5.04 -14.86 -17.02
C SER A 214 6.10 -14.02 -17.77
N PRO A 215 5.88 -13.68 -19.06
CA PRO A 215 6.82 -12.86 -19.83
C PRO A 215 7.17 -11.52 -19.13
N SER A 216 6.19 -10.88 -18.51
CA SER A 216 6.36 -9.65 -17.75
C SER A 216 7.14 -9.88 -16.44
N ALA A 217 6.87 -10.97 -15.71
CA ALA A 217 7.64 -11.35 -14.53
C ALA A 217 9.10 -11.65 -14.88
N ARG A 218 9.38 -12.30 -16.02
CA ARG A 218 10.74 -12.52 -16.55
C ARG A 218 11.43 -11.19 -16.85
N GLN A 219 10.72 -10.27 -17.49
CA GLN A 219 11.25 -8.94 -17.78
C GLN A 219 11.59 -8.16 -16.50
N ARG A 220 10.75 -8.24 -15.46
CA ARG A 220 11.07 -7.68 -14.13
C ARG A 220 12.28 -8.33 -13.49
N LEU A 221 12.35 -9.66 -13.51
CA LEU A 221 13.51 -10.38 -12.98
C LEU A 221 14.81 -10.02 -13.72
N HIS A 222 14.75 -9.78 -15.02
CA HIS A 222 15.89 -9.31 -15.81
C HIS A 222 16.30 -7.88 -15.46
N THR A 223 15.34 -6.97 -15.32
CA THR A 223 15.61 -5.53 -15.15
C THR A 223 15.84 -5.08 -13.70
N ARG A 224 15.17 -5.72 -12.74
CA ARG A 224 15.22 -5.38 -11.30
C ARG A 224 15.93 -6.43 -10.44
N ALA A 225 16.45 -7.49 -11.06
CA ALA A 225 17.03 -8.66 -10.39
C ALA A 225 16.08 -9.40 -9.43
N SER A 226 14.80 -9.03 -9.38
CA SER A 226 13.76 -9.68 -8.57
C SER A 226 12.35 -9.44 -9.12
N CYS A 227 11.42 -10.34 -8.78
CA CYS A 227 9.99 -10.16 -9.02
C CYS A 227 9.15 -10.92 -7.98
N ASP A 228 7.98 -10.35 -7.65
CA ASP A 228 6.94 -11.00 -6.86
C ASP A 228 5.80 -11.47 -7.77
N LEU A 229 5.17 -12.58 -7.39
CA LEU A 229 4.01 -13.16 -8.06
C LEU A 229 3.18 -14.03 -7.11
N GLY A 230 1.91 -14.24 -7.44
CA GLY A 230 1.03 -15.20 -6.77
C GLY A 230 0.84 -16.46 -7.60
N ILE A 231 0.90 -17.64 -6.96
CA ILE A 231 0.59 -18.92 -7.60
C ILE A 231 -0.53 -19.65 -6.86
N ASP A 232 -1.30 -20.41 -7.64
CA ASP A 232 -2.29 -21.34 -7.13
C ASP A 232 -1.59 -22.70 -6.89
N LEU A 233 -1.88 -23.36 -5.76
CA LEU A 233 -1.20 -24.58 -5.34
C LEU A 233 -1.97 -25.85 -5.71
N PRO A 234 -1.28 -26.99 -5.96
CA PRO A 234 -1.94 -28.27 -6.19
C PRO A 234 -2.71 -28.70 -4.92
N GLY A 235 -3.99 -29.05 -5.07
CA GLY A 235 -4.85 -29.40 -3.93
C GLY A 235 -5.53 -28.21 -3.23
N GLY A 236 -5.37 -26.99 -3.77
CA GLY A 236 -6.03 -25.77 -3.30
C GLY A 236 -5.16 -24.93 -2.37
N GLY A 237 -5.49 -23.64 -2.26
CA GLY A 237 -4.67 -22.63 -1.57
C GLY A 237 -3.74 -21.88 -2.53
N ARG A 238 -3.01 -20.90 -1.99
CA ARG A 238 -2.14 -20.01 -2.77
C ARG A 238 -0.78 -19.85 -2.11
N ALA A 239 0.21 -19.43 -2.88
CA ALA A 239 1.48 -18.98 -2.35
C ALA A 239 1.93 -17.68 -3.01
N ARG A 240 2.64 -16.86 -2.23
CA ARG A 240 3.41 -15.75 -2.77
C ARG A 240 4.82 -16.23 -3.07
N VAL A 241 5.27 -16.03 -4.30
CA VAL A 241 6.62 -16.35 -4.73
C VAL A 241 7.38 -15.06 -4.97
N ASN A 242 8.52 -14.92 -4.32
CA ASN A 242 9.52 -13.91 -4.64
C ASN A 242 10.70 -14.61 -5.31
N VAL A 243 10.99 -14.26 -6.56
CA VAL A 243 12.11 -14.82 -7.34
C VAL A 243 13.16 -13.73 -7.47
N PHE A 244 14.43 -14.04 -7.20
CA PHE A 244 15.50 -13.06 -7.17
C PHE A 244 16.87 -13.66 -7.51
N ARG A 245 17.81 -12.82 -7.95
CA ARG A 245 19.19 -13.22 -8.25
C ARG A 245 20.08 -13.08 -7.02
N THR A 246 20.99 -14.03 -6.86
CA THR A 246 22.02 -14.04 -5.81
C THR A 246 23.41 -14.22 -6.44
N SER A 247 24.47 -14.10 -5.65
CA SER A 247 25.84 -14.39 -6.11
C SER A 247 26.04 -15.86 -6.51
N ARG A 248 25.13 -16.76 -6.11
CA ARG A 248 25.22 -18.21 -6.37
C ARG A 248 24.30 -18.70 -7.49
N GLY A 249 23.45 -17.82 -8.03
CA GLY A 249 22.46 -18.17 -9.05
C GLY A 249 21.09 -17.61 -8.72
N LEU A 250 20.06 -18.21 -9.31
CA LEU A 250 18.67 -17.87 -9.07
C LEU A 250 18.20 -18.46 -7.73
N ALA A 251 17.35 -17.71 -7.02
CA ALA A 251 16.69 -18.16 -5.82
C ALA A 251 15.20 -17.78 -5.83
N ALA A 252 14.40 -18.53 -5.09
CA ALA A 252 12.99 -18.26 -4.87
C ALA A 252 12.61 -18.52 -3.41
N ALA A 253 11.85 -17.58 -2.84
CA ALA A 253 11.16 -17.75 -1.56
C ALA A 253 9.66 -17.85 -1.83
N ILE A 254 9.08 -19.00 -1.49
CA ILE A 254 7.67 -19.33 -1.67
C ILE A 254 7.02 -19.33 -0.29
N ARG A 255 6.13 -18.39 -0.01
CA ARG A 255 5.36 -18.34 1.23
C ARG A 255 3.97 -18.92 0.99
N PHE A 256 3.64 -19.99 1.70
CA PHE A 256 2.30 -20.58 1.65
C PHE A 256 1.31 -19.68 2.39
N LEU A 257 0.18 -19.40 1.74
CA LEU A 257 -0.89 -18.60 2.31
C LEU A 257 -1.94 -19.53 2.95
N PRO A 258 -2.52 -19.17 4.11
CA PRO A 258 -3.57 -19.96 4.73
C PRO A 258 -4.73 -20.16 3.75
N ARG A 259 -5.15 -21.43 3.56
CA ARG A 259 -6.20 -21.76 2.59
C ARG A 259 -7.57 -21.25 3.03
N VAL A 260 -7.92 -21.44 4.30
CA VAL A 260 -9.25 -21.18 4.84
C VAL A 260 -9.17 -20.09 5.91
N PRO A 261 -10.05 -19.06 5.87
CA PRO A 261 -10.15 -18.09 6.94
C PRO A 261 -10.47 -18.76 8.28
N ARG A 262 -9.86 -18.27 9.36
CA ARG A 262 -10.22 -18.72 10.71
C ARG A 262 -11.61 -18.20 11.11
N ALA A 263 -12.25 -18.88 12.05
CA ALA A 263 -13.48 -18.37 12.66
C ALA A 263 -13.20 -17.04 13.39
N VAL A 264 -14.19 -16.16 13.44
CA VAL A 264 -14.06 -14.83 14.07
C VAL A 264 -13.70 -14.97 15.56
N GLU A 265 -14.27 -15.98 16.20
CA GLU A 265 -14.10 -16.32 17.61
C GLU A 265 -12.66 -16.77 17.94
N GLU A 266 -11.93 -17.30 16.96
CA GLU A 266 -10.55 -17.76 17.11
C GLU A 266 -9.51 -16.63 16.98
N LEU A 267 -9.94 -15.43 16.55
CA LEU A 267 -9.03 -14.31 16.31
C LEU A 267 -8.61 -13.58 17.59
N GLY A 268 -9.25 -13.90 18.73
CA GLY A 268 -8.88 -13.33 20.03
C GLY A 268 -9.37 -11.90 20.25
N PHE A 269 -10.50 -11.52 19.65
CA PHE A 269 -11.12 -10.23 19.96
C PHE A 269 -11.64 -10.22 21.41
N PRO A 270 -11.45 -9.10 22.14
CA PRO A 270 -11.97 -8.95 23.51
C PRO A 270 -13.49 -8.80 23.58
N VAL A 271 -14.14 -8.45 22.45
CA VAL A 271 -15.60 -8.42 22.28
C VAL A 271 -15.96 -9.16 21.00
N ALA A 272 -17.15 -9.75 20.98
CA ALA A 272 -17.69 -10.33 19.77
C ALA A 272 -17.84 -9.25 18.67
N ILE A 273 -17.40 -9.57 17.46
CA ILE A 273 -17.55 -8.73 16.26
C ILE A 273 -18.23 -9.50 15.12
N ASP A 274 -18.71 -10.70 15.38
CA ASP A 274 -19.36 -11.57 14.39
C ASP A 274 -20.70 -10.99 13.91
N ASP A 275 -21.35 -10.19 14.74
CA ASP A 275 -22.52 -9.39 14.36
C ASP A 275 -22.25 -8.45 13.17
N LEU A 276 -21.01 -7.99 12.98
CA LEU A 276 -20.63 -7.17 11.82
C LEU A 276 -20.79 -7.90 10.48
N ALA A 277 -20.62 -9.23 10.47
CA ALA A 277 -20.84 -10.05 9.28
C ALA A 277 -22.34 -10.22 8.93
N MET A 278 -23.22 -9.95 9.90
CA MET A 278 -24.67 -10.11 9.78
C MET A 278 -25.39 -8.81 9.41
N LEU A 279 -24.66 -7.70 9.28
CA LEU A 279 -25.22 -6.41 8.88
C LEU A 279 -25.83 -6.49 7.47
N SER A 280 -27.03 -5.96 7.28
CA SER A 280 -27.67 -5.90 5.97
C SER A 280 -26.86 -5.05 4.98
N ASN A 281 -26.34 -3.91 5.45
CA ASN A 281 -25.61 -2.95 4.64
C ASN A 281 -24.76 -2.01 5.48
N GLY A 282 -23.93 -1.22 4.80
CA GLY A 282 -23.07 -0.20 5.37
C GLY A 282 -21.59 -0.56 5.28
N LEU A 283 -20.73 0.29 5.83
CA LEU A 283 -19.28 0.18 5.74
C LEU A 283 -18.69 -0.30 7.07
N VAL A 284 -17.97 -1.44 7.02
CA VAL A 284 -17.14 -1.93 8.13
C VAL A 284 -15.67 -1.79 7.72
N LEU A 285 -14.93 -1.00 8.50
CA LEU A 285 -13.52 -0.73 8.24
C LEU A 285 -12.63 -1.52 9.19
N THR A 286 -11.69 -2.27 8.64
CA THR A 286 -10.58 -2.85 9.41
C THR A 286 -9.31 -2.06 9.13
N THR A 287 -8.70 -1.48 10.16
CA THR A 287 -7.54 -0.60 10.00
C THR A 287 -6.35 -1.07 10.81
N GLY A 288 -5.17 -0.58 10.47
CA GLY A 288 -3.91 -0.92 11.12
C GLY A 288 -2.75 -0.92 10.14
N VAL A 289 -1.54 -0.99 10.68
CA VAL A 289 -0.32 -1.07 9.87
C VAL A 289 -0.20 -2.41 9.13
N THR A 290 0.81 -2.55 8.27
CA THR A 290 1.08 -3.83 7.61
C THR A 290 1.37 -4.92 8.63
N GLY A 291 0.77 -6.09 8.46
CA GLY A 291 0.94 -7.22 9.39
C GLY A 291 0.16 -7.12 10.70
N SER A 292 -0.81 -6.19 10.83
CA SER A 292 -1.66 -6.06 12.02
C SER A 292 -2.85 -7.04 12.09
N GLY A 293 -3.03 -7.89 11.08
CA GLY A 293 -4.12 -8.87 11.01
C GLY A 293 -5.35 -8.44 10.21
N LYS A 294 -5.32 -7.29 9.50
CA LYS A 294 -6.47 -6.77 8.74
C LYS A 294 -7.08 -7.79 7.78
N SER A 295 -6.27 -8.36 6.90
CA SER A 295 -6.71 -9.36 5.91
C SER A 295 -7.32 -10.59 6.61
N THR A 296 -6.73 -11.03 7.73
CA THR A 296 -7.27 -12.15 8.53
C THR A 296 -8.66 -11.83 9.09
N THR A 297 -8.88 -10.64 9.62
CA THR A 297 -10.20 -10.24 10.16
C THR A 297 -11.23 -10.04 9.06
N LEU A 298 -10.88 -9.38 7.96
CA LEU A 298 -11.78 -9.22 6.82
C LEU A 298 -12.20 -10.58 6.25
N ALA A 299 -11.24 -11.50 6.11
CA ALA A 299 -11.51 -12.84 5.64
C ALA A 299 -12.41 -13.63 6.61
N ALA A 300 -12.20 -13.51 7.92
CA ALA A 300 -13.07 -14.16 8.91
C ALA A 300 -14.50 -13.61 8.88
N LEU A 301 -14.68 -12.29 8.76
CA LEU A 301 -16.00 -11.68 8.64
C LEU A 301 -16.71 -12.05 7.34
N ALA A 302 -16.01 -12.01 6.20
CA ALA A 302 -16.57 -12.43 4.92
C ALA A 302 -16.95 -13.91 4.90
N SER A 303 -16.10 -14.78 5.48
CA SER A 303 -16.39 -16.19 5.65
C SER A 303 -17.61 -16.41 6.54
N ALA A 304 -17.72 -15.70 7.67
CA ALA A 304 -18.89 -15.77 8.54
C ALA A 304 -20.17 -15.34 7.82
N ALA A 305 -20.12 -14.28 7.01
CA ALA A 305 -21.25 -13.83 6.20
C ALA A 305 -21.67 -14.90 5.16
N LEU A 306 -20.71 -15.47 4.43
CA LEU A 306 -20.95 -16.53 3.45
C LEU A 306 -21.62 -17.76 4.05
N GLN A 307 -21.16 -18.18 5.23
CA GLN A 307 -21.62 -19.41 5.88
C GLN A 307 -22.98 -19.24 6.58
N ARG A 308 -23.32 -18.03 7.04
CA ARG A 308 -24.52 -17.77 7.85
C ARG A 308 -25.65 -17.07 7.08
N ARG A 309 -25.42 -16.63 5.84
CA ARG A 309 -26.38 -15.90 5.01
C ARG A 309 -26.50 -16.53 3.62
N SER A 310 -27.49 -16.08 2.86
CA SER A 310 -27.62 -16.33 1.42
C SER A 310 -27.18 -15.08 0.70
N ILE A 311 -25.93 -15.02 0.22
CA ILE A 311 -25.33 -13.82 -0.35
C ILE A 311 -24.48 -14.10 -1.59
N VAL A 312 -24.31 -13.08 -2.42
CA VAL A 312 -23.22 -12.98 -3.40
C VAL A 312 -22.10 -12.14 -2.79
N LEU A 313 -20.95 -12.77 -2.51
CA LEU A 313 -19.72 -12.08 -2.13
C LEU A 313 -18.89 -11.77 -3.37
N VAL A 314 -18.58 -10.48 -3.58
CA VAL A 314 -17.55 -10.04 -4.54
C VAL A 314 -16.34 -9.51 -3.76
N SER A 315 -15.14 -10.06 -4.01
CA SER A 315 -13.91 -9.55 -3.41
C SER A 315 -12.97 -8.97 -4.45
N LEU A 316 -12.33 -7.86 -4.11
CA LEU A 316 -11.29 -7.19 -4.88
C LEU A 316 -10.04 -7.12 -4.00
N GLU A 317 -8.95 -7.79 -4.41
CA GLU A 317 -7.78 -8.01 -3.56
C GLU A 317 -6.46 -7.90 -4.36
N ASP A 318 -5.37 -7.47 -3.71
CA ASP A 318 -4.04 -7.31 -4.33
C ASP A 318 -2.92 -7.80 -3.39
N PRO A 319 -2.57 -9.11 -3.40
CA PRO A 319 -3.25 -10.22 -4.08
C PRO A 319 -4.36 -10.82 -3.19
N ILE A 320 -5.11 -11.78 -3.74
CA ILE A 320 -5.99 -12.64 -2.93
C ILE A 320 -5.15 -13.44 -1.92
N GLU A 321 -5.39 -13.21 -0.62
CA GLU A 321 -4.67 -13.86 0.48
C GLU A 321 -5.35 -15.15 0.96
N TYR A 322 -6.68 -15.15 1.04
CA TYR A 322 -7.50 -16.27 1.52
C TYR A 322 -8.42 -16.74 0.39
N VAL A 323 -8.65 -18.04 0.31
CA VAL A 323 -9.63 -18.60 -0.62
C VAL A 323 -10.94 -18.82 0.12
N PHE A 324 -12.01 -18.19 -0.35
CA PHE A 324 -13.33 -18.37 0.24
C PHE A 324 -14.01 -19.60 -0.35
N GLU A 325 -14.50 -20.48 0.53
CA GLU A 325 -15.40 -21.54 0.13
C GLU A 325 -16.84 -21.02 0.16
N PRO A 326 -17.65 -21.27 -0.88
CA PRO A 326 -19.06 -20.90 -0.87
C PRO A 326 -19.80 -21.51 0.32
N GLY A 327 -20.70 -20.74 0.93
CA GLY A 327 -21.65 -21.27 1.90
C GLY A 327 -22.76 -22.08 1.22
N PRO A 328 -23.63 -22.76 1.98
CA PRO A 328 -24.68 -23.64 1.44
C PRO A 328 -25.62 -22.98 0.42
N SER A 329 -25.85 -21.67 0.59
CA SER A 329 -26.74 -20.85 -0.26
C SER A 329 -26.05 -19.55 -0.73
N SER A 330 -24.72 -19.51 -0.73
CA SER A 330 -23.96 -18.30 -1.05
C SER A 330 -23.03 -18.51 -2.24
N LEU A 331 -22.74 -17.42 -2.96
CA LEU A 331 -21.84 -17.40 -4.10
C LEU A 331 -20.60 -16.57 -3.77
N VAL A 332 -19.47 -16.97 -4.36
CA VAL A 332 -18.18 -16.29 -4.20
C VAL A 332 -17.66 -15.86 -5.57
N ARG A 333 -17.20 -14.62 -5.66
CA ARG A 333 -16.55 -14.00 -6.83
C ARG A 333 -15.30 -13.26 -6.36
N GLN A 334 -14.18 -13.97 -6.19
CA GLN A 334 -12.91 -13.33 -5.86
C GLN A 334 -12.19 -12.88 -7.12
N ARG A 335 -11.75 -11.62 -7.15
CA ARG A 335 -11.06 -11.02 -8.30
C ARG A 335 -9.79 -10.35 -7.79
N GLN A 336 -8.65 -10.74 -8.35
CA GLN A 336 -7.37 -10.14 -8.03
C GLN A 336 -7.10 -8.97 -8.96
N ILE A 337 -6.62 -7.87 -8.37
CA ILE A 337 -6.12 -6.73 -9.12
C ILE A 337 -4.90 -7.15 -9.96
N GLY A 338 -4.84 -6.63 -11.17
CA GLY A 338 -3.82 -6.96 -12.15
C GLY A 338 -4.02 -8.31 -12.85
N ARG A 339 -4.93 -9.18 -12.39
CA ARG A 339 -5.22 -10.52 -12.99
C ARG A 339 -6.61 -10.62 -13.58
N GLU A 340 -7.65 -10.58 -12.74
CA GLU A 340 -9.05 -10.63 -13.18
C GLU A 340 -9.63 -9.24 -13.45
N VAL A 341 -9.07 -8.20 -12.84
CA VAL A 341 -9.44 -6.79 -13.04
C VAL A 341 -8.20 -5.91 -13.12
N PRO A 342 -8.23 -4.81 -13.89
CA PRO A 342 -7.06 -3.94 -14.04
C PRO A 342 -6.72 -3.18 -12.75
N ASP A 343 -7.74 -2.69 -12.04
CA ASP A 343 -7.59 -1.84 -10.86
C ASP A 343 -8.84 -1.92 -9.95
N PHE A 344 -8.71 -1.40 -8.72
CA PHE A 344 -9.80 -1.39 -7.73
C PHE A 344 -11.01 -0.58 -8.19
N GLN A 345 -10.80 0.57 -8.84
CA GLN A 345 -11.87 1.45 -9.26
C GLN A 345 -12.79 0.79 -10.29
N SER A 346 -12.20 0.17 -11.30
CA SER A 346 -12.91 -0.58 -12.34
C SER A 346 -13.58 -1.82 -11.74
N GLY A 347 -12.87 -2.56 -10.89
CA GLY A 347 -13.44 -3.70 -10.18
C GLY A 347 -14.64 -3.35 -9.30
N LEU A 348 -14.60 -2.24 -8.55
CA LEU A 348 -15.71 -1.76 -7.71
C LEU A 348 -16.91 -1.35 -8.56
N ARG A 349 -16.66 -0.67 -9.68
CA ARG A 349 -17.72 -0.24 -10.60
C ARG A 349 -18.42 -1.42 -11.24
N ASP A 350 -17.67 -2.46 -11.63
CA ASP A 350 -18.21 -3.69 -12.19
C ASP A 350 -18.96 -4.48 -11.12
N ALA A 351 -18.39 -4.61 -9.92
CA ALA A 351 -19.00 -5.31 -8.79
C ALA A 351 -20.42 -4.81 -8.52
N LEU A 352 -20.68 -3.50 -8.57
CA LEU A 352 -22.03 -2.92 -8.40
C LEU A 352 -23.08 -3.40 -9.42
N ARG A 353 -22.67 -4.08 -10.50
CA ARG A 353 -23.55 -4.66 -11.53
C ARG A 353 -23.52 -6.18 -11.53
N GLU A 354 -22.81 -6.80 -10.60
CA GLU A 354 -22.67 -8.25 -10.44
C GLU A 354 -23.66 -8.83 -9.42
N ASP A 355 -24.68 -8.05 -9.05
CA ASP A 355 -25.67 -8.39 -8.02
C ASP A 355 -25.04 -8.80 -6.67
N PRO A 356 -24.08 -8.03 -6.10
CA PRO A 356 -23.46 -8.38 -4.83
C PRO A 356 -24.38 -8.05 -3.65
N ASP A 357 -24.28 -8.83 -2.59
CA ASP A 357 -24.80 -8.45 -1.27
C ASP A 357 -23.69 -7.93 -0.36
N VAL A 358 -22.50 -8.54 -0.50
CA VAL A 358 -21.29 -8.20 0.27
C VAL A 358 -20.15 -7.91 -0.69
N ILE A 359 -19.49 -6.77 -0.50
CA ILE A 359 -18.31 -6.36 -1.26
C ILE A 359 -17.13 -6.29 -0.31
N LEU A 360 -16.09 -7.09 -0.56
CA LEU A 360 -14.83 -7.01 0.15
C LEU A 360 -13.82 -6.21 -0.68
N VAL A 361 -13.30 -5.13 -0.12
CA VAL A 361 -12.26 -4.30 -0.74
C VAL A 361 -10.97 -4.41 0.07
N GLY A 362 -9.97 -5.09 -0.48
CA GLY A 362 -8.73 -5.43 0.22
C GLY A 362 -8.04 -4.21 0.84
N GLU A 363 -7.90 -3.10 0.11
CA GLU A 363 -7.45 -1.82 0.67
C GLU A 363 -8.00 -0.66 -0.15
N MET A 364 -8.55 0.35 0.52
CA MET A 364 -8.95 1.60 -0.13
C MET A 364 -7.78 2.59 -0.07
N ARG A 365 -7.24 2.93 -1.25
CA ARG A 365 -6.07 3.82 -1.39
C ARG A 365 -6.41 5.11 -2.12
N ASP A 366 -7.18 5.03 -3.19
CA ASP A 366 -7.53 6.13 -4.06
C ASP A 366 -8.92 6.73 -3.75
N PRO A 367 -9.13 8.03 -4.02
CA PRO A 367 -10.37 8.73 -3.73
C PRO A 367 -11.58 8.12 -4.47
N GLU A 368 -11.38 7.66 -5.69
CA GLU A 368 -12.43 7.07 -6.52
C GLU A 368 -12.96 5.76 -5.92
N SER A 369 -12.08 4.86 -5.50
CA SER A 369 -12.45 3.61 -4.84
C SER A 369 -13.13 3.85 -3.50
N ILE A 370 -12.67 4.83 -2.71
CA ILE A 370 -13.32 5.24 -1.46
C ILE A 370 -14.75 5.72 -1.73
N ALA A 371 -14.94 6.59 -2.72
CA ALA A 371 -16.26 7.13 -3.06
C ALA A 371 -17.22 6.04 -3.57
N LEU A 372 -16.72 5.09 -4.38
CA LEU A 372 -17.52 3.95 -4.85
C LEU A 372 -17.92 3.01 -3.71
N ALA A 373 -16.99 2.72 -2.80
CA ALA A 373 -17.26 1.91 -1.62
C ALA A 373 -18.32 2.55 -0.70
N LEU A 374 -18.24 3.87 -0.48
CA LEU A 374 -19.27 4.61 0.26
C LEU A 374 -20.62 4.56 -0.45
N THR A 375 -20.64 4.78 -1.76
CA THR A 375 -21.86 4.68 -2.57
C THR A 375 -22.48 3.29 -2.45
N ALA A 376 -21.69 2.23 -2.55
CA ALA A 376 -22.15 0.86 -2.39
C ALA A 376 -22.77 0.61 -1.00
N ALA A 377 -22.09 1.08 0.05
CA ALA A 377 -22.55 0.96 1.43
C ALA A 377 -23.89 1.71 1.67
N GLU A 378 -24.08 2.87 1.03
CA GLU A 378 -25.33 3.63 1.06
C GLU A 378 -26.46 2.95 0.28
N THR A 379 -26.15 2.34 -0.87
CA THR A 379 -27.14 1.72 -1.77
C THR A 379 -27.56 0.31 -1.36
N GLY A 380 -27.26 -0.12 -0.14
CA GLY A 380 -27.79 -1.36 0.44
C GLY A 380 -26.80 -2.52 0.47
N HIS A 381 -25.54 -2.32 0.12
CA HIS A 381 -24.51 -3.38 0.19
C HIS A 381 -23.78 -3.35 1.53
N LEU A 382 -23.35 -4.51 2.02
CA LEU A 382 -22.36 -4.57 3.10
C LEU A 382 -20.96 -4.48 2.49
N VAL A 383 -20.23 -3.42 2.83
CA VAL A 383 -18.85 -3.22 2.36
C VAL A 383 -17.88 -3.50 3.49
N LEU A 384 -17.02 -4.50 3.30
CA LEU A 384 -15.93 -4.86 4.19
C LEU A 384 -14.63 -4.33 3.58
N ALA A 385 -14.01 -3.32 4.18
CA ALA A 385 -12.84 -2.67 3.59
C ALA A 385 -11.70 -2.46 4.58
N SER A 386 -10.49 -2.28 4.05
CA SER A 386 -9.31 -1.95 4.86
C SER A 386 -8.68 -0.61 4.52
N LEU A 387 -8.08 0.03 5.54
CA LEU A 387 -7.20 1.19 5.37
C LEU A 387 -5.96 1.07 6.25
N HIS A 388 -4.87 1.68 5.80
CA HIS A 388 -3.68 1.92 6.62
C HIS A 388 -3.85 3.14 7.55
N SER A 389 -4.54 2.97 8.68
CA SER A 389 -4.68 3.99 9.73
C SER A 389 -4.45 3.36 11.11
N ARG A 390 -4.02 4.15 12.10
CA ARG A 390 -3.63 3.63 13.43
C ARG A 390 -4.77 3.63 14.45
N SER A 391 -5.83 4.39 14.18
CA SER A 391 -7.02 4.55 15.03
C SER A 391 -8.26 4.75 14.17
N ALA A 392 -9.43 4.65 14.80
CA ALA A 392 -10.73 4.90 14.18
C ALA A 392 -10.88 6.37 13.74
N ALA A 393 -10.44 7.32 14.57
CA ALA A 393 -10.48 8.74 14.23
C ALA A 393 -9.62 9.04 12.99
N THR A 394 -8.37 8.57 12.98
CA THR A 394 -7.47 8.77 11.82
C THR A 394 -7.92 8.01 10.58
N ALA A 395 -8.72 6.95 10.71
CA ALA A 395 -9.36 6.29 9.58
C ALA A 395 -10.44 7.16 8.94
N VAL A 396 -11.29 7.79 9.77
CA VAL A 396 -12.32 8.74 9.32
C VAL A 396 -11.66 9.94 8.64
N ASP A 397 -10.67 10.56 9.28
CA ASP A 397 -9.96 11.72 8.72
C ASP A 397 -9.34 11.36 7.36
N ARG A 398 -8.68 10.20 7.26
CA ARG A 398 -8.04 9.76 6.01
C ARG A 398 -9.01 9.55 4.85
N ILE A 399 -10.23 9.06 5.11
CA ILE A 399 -11.27 8.92 4.09
C ILE A 399 -11.70 10.30 3.56
N VAL A 400 -11.88 11.25 4.47
CA VAL A 400 -12.30 12.61 4.10
C VAL A 400 -11.18 13.35 3.39
N ASP A 401 -9.96 13.29 3.91
CA ASP A 401 -8.79 14.02 3.40
C ASP A 401 -8.29 13.49 2.05
N ALA A 402 -8.68 12.26 1.67
CA ALA A 402 -8.44 11.75 0.32
C ALA A 402 -9.17 12.57 -0.75
N MET A 403 -10.23 13.31 -0.38
CA MET A 403 -11.09 14.01 -1.32
C MET A 403 -10.63 15.46 -1.53
N PRO A 404 -10.81 16.02 -2.74
CA PRO A 404 -10.67 17.46 -2.96
C PRO A 404 -11.58 18.25 -2.01
N GLY A 405 -11.12 19.42 -1.54
CA GLY A 405 -11.79 20.21 -0.49
C GLY A 405 -13.29 20.41 -0.68
N GLU A 406 -13.72 20.67 -1.92
CA GLU A 406 -15.13 20.86 -2.30
C GLU A 406 -16.01 19.62 -2.05
N ARG A 407 -15.43 18.42 -2.12
CA ARG A 407 -16.14 17.14 -1.92
C ARG A 407 -16.04 16.60 -0.50
N GLN A 408 -15.16 17.17 0.35
CA GLN A 408 -14.95 16.66 1.71
C GLN A 408 -16.22 16.71 2.56
N THR A 409 -16.99 17.80 2.49
CA THR A 409 -18.24 17.93 3.23
C THR A 409 -19.26 16.87 2.82
N GLN A 410 -19.41 16.63 1.52
CA GLN A 410 -20.30 15.58 1.02
C GLN A 410 -19.87 14.20 1.51
N ILE A 411 -18.59 13.86 1.35
CA ILE A 411 -18.05 12.55 1.74
C ILE A 411 -18.15 12.32 3.25
N ARG A 412 -18.00 13.38 4.04
CA ARG A 412 -18.18 13.33 5.49
C ARG A 412 -19.62 12.99 5.88
N ILE A 413 -20.61 13.56 5.20
CA ILE A 413 -22.03 13.24 5.41
C ILE A 413 -22.29 11.79 5.01
N GLN A 414 -21.83 11.38 3.82
CA GLN A 414 -21.99 10.01 3.33
C GLN A 414 -21.37 8.98 4.28
N LEU A 415 -20.13 9.24 4.73
CA LEU A 415 -19.45 8.39 5.69
C LEU A 415 -20.21 8.29 7.02
N ALA A 416 -20.79 9.38 7.51
CA ALA A 416 -21.55 9.36 8.76
C ALA A 416 -22.82 8.48 8.69
N ASP A 417 -23.41 8.33 7.51
CA ASP A 417 -24.62 7.54 7.28
C ASP A 417 -24.28 6.08 6.92
N ALA A 418 -23.22 5.88 6.14
CA ALA A 418 -22.77 4.57 5.68
C ALA A 418 -21.99 3.78 6.74
N LEU A 419 -21.18 4.43 7.57
CA LEU A 419 -20.29 3.75 8.52
C LEU A 419 -21.09 2.93 9.54
N ARG A 420 -20.63 1.70 9.79
CA ARG A 420 -21.17 0.78 10.81
C ARG A 420 -20.17 0.51 11.92
N ALA A 421 -18.90 0.29 11.56
CA ALA A 421 -17.84 0.11 12.54
C ALA A 421 -16.46 0.42 11.96
N VAL A 422 -15.53 0.77 12.84
CA VAL A 422 -14.09 0.78 12.59
C VAL A 422 -13.40 -0.10 13.62
N VAL A 423 -12.63 -1.07 13.16
CA VAL A 423 -11.84 -2.00 13.96
C VAL A 423 -10.37 -1.73 13.66
N ALA A 424 -9.72 -0.91 14.49
CA ALA A 424 -8.30 -0.59 14.33
C ALA A 424 -7.45 -1.60 15.12
N GLN A 425 -6.47 -2.21 14.46
CA GLN A 425 -5.77 -3.39 14.97
C GLN A 425 -4.27 -3.15 15.09
N ARG A 426 -3.68 -3.77 16.11
CA ARG A 426 -2.24 -3.91 16.32
C ARG A 426 -1.95 -5.34 16.79
N LEU A 427 -0.82 -5.91 16.37
CA LEU A 427 -0.32 -7.16 16.94
C LEU A 427 0.92 -6.84 17.78
N LEU A 428 0.84 -7.09 19.09
CA LEU A 428 1.93 -6.85 20.03
C LEU A 428 2.58 -8.17 20.45
N PRO A 429 3.88 -8.19 20.79
CA PRO A 429 4.53 -9.38 21.33
C PRO A 429 3.90 -9.80 22.66
N ARG A 430 3.73 -11.11 22.86
CA ARG A 430 3.28 -11.66 24.14
C ARG A 430 4.46 -12.00 25.05
N GLU A 431 4.23 -11.97 26.35
CA GLU A 431 5.21 -12.43 27.36
C GLU A 431 5.54 -13.92 27.24
N ASP A 432 4.55 -14.76 26.89
CA ASP A 432 4.71 -16.21 26.70
C ASP A 432 5.11 -16.61 25.27
N GLY A 433 5.48 -15.62 24.44
CA GLY A 433 5.87 -15.81 23.06
C GLY A 433 4.71 -15.73 22.07
N GLY A 434 5.04 -15.42 20.82
CA GLY A 434 4.04 -15.14 19.78
C GLY A 434 3.50 -13.70 19.86
N ARG A 435 2.26 -13.51 19.40
CA ARG A 435 1.63 -12.18 19.28
C ARG A 435 0.21 -12.20 19.85
N VAL A 436 -0.25 -11.07 20.36
CA VAL A 436 -1.63 -10.84 20.81
C VAL A 436 -2.25 -9.69 20.06
N LEU A 437 -3.54 -9.83 19.76
CA LEU A 437 -4.35 -8.81 19.13
C LEU A 437 -4.71 -7.71 20.13
N VAL A 438 -4.42 -6.47 19.76
CA VAL A 438 -4.88 -5.26 20.44
C VAL A 438 -5.77 -4.50 19.48
N VAL A 439 -6.93 -4.06 19.98
CA VAL A 439 -7.93 -3.38 19.15
C VAL A 439 -8.42 -2.09 19.78
N GLU A 440 -8.75 -1.16 18.90
CA GLU A 440 -9.70 -0.09 19.16
C GLU A 440 -10.94 -0.36 18.30
N VAL A 441 -12.12 -0.34 18.92
CA VAL A 441 -13.39 -0.66 18.27
C VAL A 441 -14.33 0.53 18.41
N LEU A 442 -14.61 1.19 17.28
CA LEU A 442 -15.62 2.23 17.15
C LEU A 442 -16.83 1.63 16.44
N ARG A 443 -18.03 1.81 16.99
CA ARG A 443 -19.28 1.41 16.33
C ARG A 443 -20.14 2.64 16.05
N ALA A 444 -20.94 2.58 15.00
CA ALA A 444 -21.83 3.67 14.65
C ALA A 444 -22.86 3.90 15.75
N SER A 445 -23.10 5.18 16.06
CA SER A 445 -24.12 5.66 16.99
C SER A 445 -24.46 7.09 16.61
N ALA A 446 -25.56 7.64 17.13
CA ALA A 446 -25.93 9.03 16.86
C ALA A 446 -24.79 10.01 17.21
N ALA A 447 -24.07 9.78 18.31
CA ALA A 447 -22.93 10.59 18.71
C ALA A 447 -21.77 10.49 17.71
N VAL A 448 -21.45 9.28 17.25
CA VAL A 448 -20.38 9.04 16.27
C VAL A 448 -20.73 9.64 14.91
N SER A 449 -21.93 9.40 14.39
CA SER A 449 -22.37 9.97 13.12
C SER A 449 -22.40 11.50 13.15
N ASN A 450 -22.83 12.12 14.27
CA ASN A 450 -22.81 13.58 14.40
C ASN A 450 -21.38 14.12 14.50
N ALA A 451 -20.49 13.47 15.25
CA ALA A 451 -19.08 13.85 15.31
C ALA A 451 -18.42 13.79 13.94
N ILE A 452 -18.73 12.77 13.13
CA ILE A 452 -18.25 12.66 11.75
C ILE A 452 -18.84 13.80 10.92
N ARG A 453 -20.17 14.00 10.89
CA ARG A 453 -20.83 15.09 10.12
C ARG A 453 -20.27 16.47 10.41
N GLU A 454 -19.98 16.77 11.67
CA GLU A 454 -19.45 18.06 12.11
C GLU A 454 -17.93 18.20 11.92
N GLY A 455 -17.24 17.13 11.51
CA GLY A 455 -15.78 17.11 11.37
C GLY A 455 -15.03 17.16 12.70
N LYS A 456 -15.69 16.77 13.80
CA LYS A 456 -15.13 16.78 15.15
C LYS A 456 -14.57 15.41 15.54
N THR A 457 -13.68 14.86 14.71
CA THR A 457 -13.14 13.49 14.88
C THR A 457 -12.37 13.28 16.19
N SER A 458 -11.83 14.34 16.78
CA SER A 458 -11.24 14.32 18.13
C SER A 458 -12.23 13.85 19.22
N THR A 459 -13.54 14.05 19.04
CA THR A 459 -14.57 13.65 20.00
C THR A 459 -14.93 12.17 19.93
N LEU A 460 -14.49 11.46 18.88
CA LEU A 460 -14.77 10.03 18.70
C LEU A 460 -14.19 9.17 19.83
N ARG A 461 -13.06 9.59 20.41
CA ARG A 461 -12.49 8.91 21.59
C ARG A 461 -13.46 8.95 22.76
N SER A 462 -14.02 10.10 23.09
CA SER A 462 -15.00 10.25 24.17
C SER A 462 -16.27 9.45 23.89
N ALA A 463 -16.71 9.39 22.63
CA ALA A 463 -17.84 8.55 22.23
C ALA A 463 -17.55 7.05 22.43
N MET A 464 -16.33 6.58 22.14
CA MET A 464 -15.94 5.19 22.42
C MET A 464 -15.91 4.88 23.92
N GLN A 465 -15.48 5.83 24.75
CA GLN A 465 -15.42 5.65 26.21
C GLN A 465 -16.82 5.44 26.81
N SER A 466 -17.83 6.18 26.32
CA SER A 466 -19.21 6.03 26.76
C SER A 466 -19.96 4.87 26.07
N GLY A 467 -19.47 4.42 24.90
CA GLY A 467 -20.08 3.37 24.08
C GLY A 467 -19.82 1.92 24.50
N LYS A 468 -19.41 1.64 25.76
CA LYS A 468 -19.07 0.28 26.22
C LYS A 468 -20.21 -0.73 26.00
N SER A 469 -21.46 -0.34 26.26
CA SER A 469 -22.64 -1.20 26.07
C SER A 469 -22.90 -1.58 24.61
N ALA A 470 -22.43 -0.77 23.66
CA ALA A 470 -22.48 -1.07 22.23
C ALA A 470 -21.29 -1.91 21.76
N GLY A 471 -20.40 -2.34 22.66
CA GLY A 471 -19.18 -3.08 22.31
C GLY A 471 -18.03 -2.20 21.81
N MET A 472 -18.06 -0.89 22.09
CA MET A 472 -16.93 -0.02 21.77
C MET A 472 -15.78 -0.20 22.77
N ILE A 473 -14.56 -0.08 22.27
CA ILE A 473 -13.34 -0.29 23.06
C ILE A 473 -12.31 0.79 22.70
N PRO A 474 -11.97 1.70 23.62
CA PRO A 474 -10.80 2.55 23.47
C PRO A 474 -9.51 1.72 23.48
N LEU A 475 -8.52 2.08 22.66
CA LEU A 475 -7.23 1.39 22.58
C LEU A 475 -6.60 1.16 23.95
N GLU A 476 -6.54 2.22 24.77
CA GLU A 476 -5.88 2.19 26.08
C GLU A 476 -6.58 1.24 27.06
N ARG A 477 -7.90 1.02 26.92
CA ARG A 477 -8.63 0.03 27.72
C ARG A 477 -8.20 -1.39 27.35
N CYS A 478 -8.11 -1.69 26.05
CA CYS A 478 -7.65 -3.00 25.57
C CYS A 478 -6.22 -3.29 26.06
N LEU A 479 -5.32 -2.31 25.97
CA LEU A 479 -3.95 -2.41 26.47
C LEU A 479 -3.91 -2.68 27.98
N ALA A 480 -4.68 -1.93 28.78
CA ALA A 480 -4.73 -2.12 30.24
C ALA A 480 -5.22 -3.53 30.62
N ASP A 481 -6.23 -4.05 29.93
CA ASP A 481 -6.76 -5.39 30.17
C ASP A 481 -5.74 -6.50 29.85
N LEU A 482 -4.96 -6.33 28.78
CA LEU A 482 -3.89 -7.26 28.43
C LEU A 482 -2.72 -7.23 29.42
N VAL A 483 -2.36 -6.06 29.95
CA VAL A 483 -1.36 -5.93 31.02
C VAL A 483 -1.83 -6.63 32.30
N ARG A 484 -3.08 -6.41 32.70
CA ARG A 484 -3.66 -7.06 33.91
C ARG A 484 -3.66 -8.58 33.81
N ARG A 485 -3.96 -9.11 32.62
CA ARG A 485 -3.93 -10.55 32.34
C ARG A 485 -2.52 -11.10 32.11
N ARG A 486 -1.48 -10.25 32.23
CA ARG A 486 -0.07 -10.59 31.98
C ARG A 486 0.18 -11.13 30.58
N ALA A 487 -0.64 -10.74 29.60
CA ALA A 487 -0.44 -11.10 28.20
C ALA A 487 0.69 -10.28 27.56
N ILE A 488 0.87 -9.03 28.00
CA ILE A 488 1.94 -8.11 27.56
C ILE A 488 2.56 -7.39 28.77
N SER A 489 3.82 -6.98 28.67
CA SER A 489 4.46 -6.11 29.67
C SER A 489 3.86 -4.70 29.70
N MET A 490 4.02 -4.04 30.85
CA MET A 490 3.71 -2.62 31.04
C MET A 490 4.45 -1.73 30.04
N GLU A 491 5.72 -2.05 29.75
CA GLU A 491 6.56 -1.31 28.81
C GLU A 491 5.99 -1.40 27.39
N THR A 492 5.62 -2.61 26.95
CA THR A 492 4.99 -2.82 25.64
C THR A 492 3.67 -2.05 25.52
N ALA A 493 2.85 -2.05 26.57
CA ALA A 493 1.61 -1.28 26.58
C ALA A 493 1.85 0.23 26.49
N ARG A 494 2.83 0.77 27.22
CA ARG A 494 3.18 2.21 27.18
C ARG A 494 3.68 2.65 25.81
N HIS A 495 4.50 1.85 25.14
CA HIS A 495 4.96 2.15 23.78
C HIS A 495 3.84 2.07 22.74
N ALA A 496 2.83 1.23 22.99
CA ALA A 496 1.71 1.04 22.08
C ALA A 496 0.52 1.99 22.33
N ALA A 497 0.45 2.69 23.45
CA ALA A 497 -0.63 3.60 23.77
C ALA A 497 -0.54 4.91 22.97
N ASP A 498 -1.68 5.42 22.53
CA ASP A 498 -1.74 6.74 21.90
C ASP A 498 -1.94 7.83 22.97
N ASP A 499 -2.48 7.46 24.14
CA ASP A 499 -2.65 8.33 25.31
C ASP A 499 -2.14 7.65 26.60
N PRO A 500 -0.90 7.95 27.03
CA PRO A 500 -0.32 7.36 28.24
C PRO A 500 -1.10 7.68 29.52
N ALA A 501 -1.76 8.85 29.59
CA ALA A 501 -2.53 9.24 30.76
C ALA A 501 -3.83 8.43 30.87
N ALA A 502 -4.53 8.24 29.74
CA ALA A 502 -5.70 7.37 29.69
C ALA A 502 -5.34 5.90 29.97
N LEU A 503 -4.19 5.41 29.48
CA LEU A 503 -3.69 4.09 29.85
C LEU A 503 -3.50 3.96 31.37
N GLN A 504 -2.85 4.95 31.99
CA GLN A 504 -2.60 4.92 33.44
C GLN A 504 -3.90 4.93 34.25
N GLN A 505 -4.90 5.71 33.82
CA GLN A 505 -6.23 5.70 34.41
C GLN A 505 -6.88 4.33 34.28
N TYR A 506 -6.85 3.73 33.09
CA TYR A 506 -7.40 2.40 32.91
C TYR A 506 -6.64 1.34 33.68
N LEU A 507 -5.36 1.48 34.00
CA LEU A 507 -4.64 0.51 34.81
C LEU A 507 -5.01 0.57 36.29
N THR A 508 -5.39 1.75 36.81
CA THR A 508 -5.75 1.95 38.21
C THR A 508 -7.22 1.65 38.51
N GLU A 509 -8.10 1.68 37.51
CA GLU A 509 -9.49 1.21 37.63
C GLU A 509 -9.53 -0.26 38.13
N LYS A 510 -10.45 -0.62 39.04
CA LYS A 510 -10.70 -2.04 39.37
C LYS A 510 -11.45 -2.69 38.20
N SER A 511 -10.98 -3.85 37.74
CA SER A 511 -11.54 -4.56 36.60
C SER A 511 -13.04 -4.82 36.78
N SER A 512 -13.86 -4.32 35.86
CA SER A 512 -15.29 -4.64 35.70
C SER A 512 -15.47 -5.39 34.38
N LEU A 513 -15.05 -6.65 34.41
CA LEU A 513 -15.35 -7.67 33.41
C LEU A 513 -16.12 -8.78 34.09
#